data_AF-A0AAW1N892-F1
#
_entry.id   AF-A0AAW1N892-F1
#
_cell.length_a   1.000
_cell.length_b   1.000
_cell.length_c   1.000
_cell.angle_alpha   90.00
_cell.angle_beta   90.00
_cell.angle_gamma   90.00
#
_symmetry.space_group_name_H-M   'P 1'
#
loop_
_entity.id
_entity.type
_entity.pdbx_description
1 polymer ?
#
loop_
_entity_poly.entity_id
_entity_poly.type
_entity_poly.pdbx_seq_one_letter_code
_entity_poly.pdbx_strand_id
1 'polypeptide(L)'
;MSVSSQKCYICGCTPKEMNDKTKLESKIDNPESNQYGLSPLHARIRSFECLLRIAYRLEVNKWQIRSTDDKQNVAERKKSVQEMFRDRMGLLVDVVKVGYGTTNDGNISCRFFFENPSESTAITGIDETLIKDFAILLQAVFSGYEIDENAFKNHATRTLERYLNLYPWYCIGHRIINHAILPIGQFTEDAQEC
;
A
#
# COMPACT_ATOMS: atom_id res chain seq x y z
N MET A 1 16.94 17.39 15.94
CA MET A 1 17.48 16.16 15.31
C MET A 1 16.53 15.78 14.19
N SER A 2 16.99 15.76 12.94
CA SER A 2 16.14 15.46 11.77
C SER A 2 15.82 13.97 11.73
N VAL A 3 14.62 13.61 12.17
CA VAL A 3 14.10 12.25 12.00
C VAL A 3 13.85 12.05 10.51
N SER A 4 14.61 11.16 9.88
CA SER A 4 14.34 10.81 8.48
C SER A 4 12.93 10.24 8.37
N SER A 5 12.04 10.94 7.65
CA SER A 5 10.64 10.56 7.43
C SER A 5 10.47 9.24 6.67
N GLN A 6 11.57 8.64 6.21
CA GLN A 6 11.59 7.40 5.43
C GLN A 6 11.77 6.15 6.30
N LYS A 7 12.03 6.28 7.61
CA LYS A 7 12.13 5.14 8.53
C LYS A 7 10.75 4.78 9.10
N CYS A 8 10.52 3.50 9.38
CA CYS A 8 9.35 3.08 10.16
C CYS A 8 9.48 3.65 11.58
N TYR A 9 8.45 4.33 12.09
CA TYR A 9 8.47 4.88 13.45
C TYR A 9 8.14 3.82 14.53
N ILE A 10 7.64 2.66 14.11
CA ILE A 10 7.32 1.52 14.98
C ILE A 10 8.59 0.69 15.19
N CYS A 11 9.15 0.10 14.13
CA CYS A 11 10.32 -0.80 14.24
C CYS A 11 11.67 -0.17 13.83
N GLY A 12 11.70 1.08 13.35
CA GLY A 12 12.93 1.74 12.91
C GLY A 12 13.50 1.30 11.56
N CYS A 13 12.88 0.33 10.85
CA CYS A 13 13.36 -0.15 9.56
C CYS A 13 13.50 0.98 8.53
N THR A 14 14.63 1.00 7.84
CA THR A 14 14.86 1.82 6.65
C THR A 14 14.33 1.11 5.41
N PRO A 15 13.99 1.83 4.32
CA PRO A 15 13.49 1.20 3.09
C PRO A 15 14.41 0.09 2.55
N LYS A 16 15.74 0.24 2.68
CA LYS A 16 16.69 -0.81 2.26
C LYS A 16 16.56 -2.11 3.06
N GLU A 17 16.15 -2.03 4.32
CA GLU A 17 15.95 -3.19 5.21
C GLU A 17 14.55 -3.78 5.04
N MET A 18 13.59 -3.07 4.44
CA MET A 18 12.19 -3.50 4.35
C MET A 18 11.94 -4.68 3.40
N ASN A 19 12.89 -4.98 2.51
CA ASN A 19 12.81 -6.13 1.60
C ASN A 19 13.59 -7.35 2.11
N ASP A 20 14.18 -7.29 3.31
CA ASP A 20 14.96 -8.37 3.90
C ASP A 20 14.21 -8.97 5.09
N LYS A 21 13.60 -10.14 4.89
CA LYS A 21 12.78 -10.84 5.89
C LYS A 21 13.53 -11.05 7.22
N THR A 22 14.80 -11.43 7.16
CA THR A 22 15.62 -11.66 8.35
C THR A 22 15.82 -10.37 9.13
N LYS A 23 16.08 -9.25 8.42
CA LYS A 23 16.22 -7.95 9.07
C LYS A 23 14.91 -7.45 9.64
N LEU A 24 13.77 -7.77 9.03
CA LEU A 24 12.44 -7.43 9.53
C LEU A 24 12.15 -8.14 10.86
N GLU A 25 12.35 -9.46 10.89
CA GLU A 25 12.07 -10.30 12.07
C GLU A 25 12.96 -9.97 13.27
N SER A 26 14.16 -9.43 13.02
CA SER A 26 15.12 -9.04 14.06
C SER A 26 14.80 -7.71 14.77
N LYS A 27 13.83 -6.93 14.27
CA LYS A 27 13.56 -5.58 14.79
C LYS A 27 12.57 -5.65 15.94
N ILE A 28 12.81 -4.81 16.94
CA ILE A 28 11.96 -4.68 18.12
C ILE A 28 11.10 -3.44 17.94
N ASP A 29 9.79 -3.62 18.07
CA ASP A 29 8.82 -2.53 17.96
C ASP A 29 8.91 -1.61 19.18
N ASN A 30 8.84 -0.31 18.94
CA ASN A 30 8.70 0.66 20.02
C ASN A 30 7.27 0.58 20.58
N PRO A 31 7.04 0.13 21.82
CA PRO A 31 5.69 -0.02 22.36
C PRO A 31 4.93 1.30 22.46
N GLU A 32 5.64 2.42 22.65
CA GLU A 32 5.05 3.76 22.67
C GLU A 32 4.45 4.16 21.33
N SER A 33 4.86 3.53 20.23
CA SER A 33 4.32 3.84 18.90
C SER A 33 2.90 3.29 18.69
N ASN A 34 2.46 2.34 19.52
CA ASN A 34 1.12 1.77 19.48
C ASN A 34 0.04 2.79 19.86
N GLN A 35 0.40 3.87 20.55
CA GLN A 35 -0.52 4.95 20.92
C GLN A 35 -1.07 5.72 19.72
N TYR A 36 -0.39 5.67 18.56
CA TYR A 36 -0.75 6.45 17.38
C TYR A 36 -1.79 5.76 16.48
N GLY A 37 -2.19 4.52 16.80
CA GLY A 37 -3.14 3.75 16.00
C GLY A 37 -2.72 3.57 14.54
N LEU A 38 -3.55 2.89 13.75
CA LEU A 38 -3.46 2.91 12.29
C LEU A 38 -4.82 3.34 11.79
N SER A 39 -4.91 4.45 11.05
CA SER A 39 -6.18 4.82 10.40
C SER A 39 -6.50 3.78 9.32
N PRO A 40 -7.65 3.08 9.37
CA PRO A 40 -8.06 2.16 8.32
C PRO A 40 -8.09 2.85 6.96
N LEU A 41 -8.66 4.05 6.90
CA LEU A 41 -8.72 4.87 5.69
C LEU A 41 -7.34 5.08 5.08
N HIS A 42 -6.38 5.52 5.88
CA HIS A 42 -5.00 5.70 5.44
C HIS A 42 -4.34 4.37 5.07
N ALA A 43 -4.61 3.27 5.77
CA ALA A 43 -4.07 1.96 5.42
C ALA A 43 -4.51 1.54 4.01
N ARG A 44 -5.79 1.70 3.67
CA ARG A 44 -6.33 1.41 2.34
C ARG A 44 -5.73 2.31 1.27
N ILE A 45 -5.71 3.63 1.50
CA ILE A 45 -5.17 4.60 0.54
C ILE A 45 -3.69 4.35 0.27
N ARG A 46 -2.89 4.13 1.32
CA ARG A 46 -1.46 3.86 1.18
C ARG A 46 -1.18 2.52 0.50
N SER A 47 -2.02 1.51 0.74
CA SER A 47 -1.94 0.22 0.03
C SER A 47 -2.15 0.41 -1.47
N PHE A 48 -3.21 1.12 -1.83
CA PHE A 48 -3.51 1.43 -3.23
C PHE A 48 -2.40 2.24 -3.90
N GLU A 49 -1.92 3.31 -3.27
CA GLU A 49 -0.80 4.11 -3.78
C GLU A 49 0.46 3.26 -3.99
N CYS A 50 0.74 2.32 -3.07
CA CYS A 50 1.87 1.42 -3.18
C CYS A 50 1.74 0.50 -4.40
N LEU A 51 0.58 -0.13 -4.57
CA LEU A 51 0.29 -1.02 -5.69
C LEU A 51 0.32 -0.26 -7.03
N LEU A 52 -0.28 0.93 -7.13
CA LEU A 52 -0.18 1.78 -8.32
C LEU A 52 1.26 2.12 -8.69
N ARG A 53 2.08 2.45 -7.70
CA ARG A 53 3.50 2.74 -7.94
C ARG A 53 4.24 1.53 -8.48
N ILE A 54 3.87 0.31 -8.08
CA ILE A 54 4.41 -0.91 -8.68
C ILE A 54 3.91 -1.06 -10.11
N ALA A 55 2.61 -0.89 -10.35
CA ALA A 55 2.00 -0.96 -11.68
C ALA A 55 2.72 -0.07 -12.71
N TYR A 56 3.06 1.17 -12.31
CA TYR A 56 3.77 2.12 -13.17
C TYR A 56 5.20 1.70 -13.50
N ARG A 57 5.78 0.78 -12.73
CA ARG A 57 7.19 0.37 -12.83
C ARG A 57 7.37 -1.08 -13.29
N LEU A 58 6.30 -1.80 -13.63
CA LEU A 58 6.38 -3.21 -14.06
C LEU A 58 7.31 -3.43 -15.26
N GLU A 59 7.42 -2.44 -16.16
CA GLU A 59 8.28 -2.55 -17.35
C GLU A 59 9.76 -2.35 -17.02
N VAL A 60 10.06 -1.49 -16.04
CA VAL A 60 11.45 -1.15 -15.66
C VAL A 60 11.99 -2.02 -14.53
N ASN A 61 11.12 -2.60 -13.69
CA ASN A 61 11.44 -3.43 -12.53
C ASN A 61 12.55 -2.85 -11.63
N LYS A 62 12.44 -1.55 -11.34
CA LYS A 62 13.39 -0.80 -10.50
C LYS A 62 12.66 0.05 -9.47
N TRP A 63 13.13 0.03 -8.23
CA TRP A 63 12.63 0.95 -7.21
C TRP A 63 13.03 2.41 -7.51
N GLN A 64 14.32 2.64 -7.78
CA GLN A 64 14.85 3.98 -8.02
C GLN A 64 14.96 4.27 -9.52
N ILE A 65 14.13 5.19 -10.00
CA ILE A 65 14.07 5.60 -11.39
C ILE A 65 15.00 6.80 -11.60
N ARG A 66 16.18 6.56 -12.17
CA ARG A 66 17.23 7.58 -12.32
C ARG A 66 17.46 8.00 -13.77
N SER A 67 17.47 7.05 -14.70
CA SER A 67 17.70 7.33 -16.12
C SER A 67 16.52 8.08 -16.73
N THR A 68 16.80 8.84 -17.79
CA THR A 68 15.77 9.58 -18.54
C THR A 68 14.80 8.61 -19.22
N ASP A 69 15.31 7.51 -19.76
CA ASP A 69 14.51 6.49 -20.43
C ASP A 69 13.57 5.77 -19.46
N ASP A 70 14.04 5.38 -18.27
CA ASP A 70 13.19 4.76 -17.25
C ASP A 70 12.10 5.75 -16.78
N LYS A 71 12.40 7.06 -16.69
CA LYS A 71 11.41 8.08 -16.34
C LYS A 71 10.33 8.20 -17.41
N GLN A 72 10.71 8.16 -18.68
CA GLN A 72 9.78 8.24 -19.80
C GLN A 72 8.86 7.01 -19.81
N ASN A 73 9.41 5.80 -19.71
CA ASN A 73 8.63 4.55 -19.65
C ASN A 73 7.63 4.57 -18.48
N VAL A 74 8.08 4.97 -17.28
CA VAL A 74 7.19 5.04 -16.10
C VAL A 74 6.09 6.10 -16.29
N ALA A 75 6.39 7.23 -16.93
CA ALA A 75 5.39 8.27 -17.21
C ALA A 75 4.35 7.81 -18.24
N GLU A 76 4.79 7.14 -19.32
CA GLU A 76 3.91 6.56 -20.33
C GLU A 76 3.02 5.47 -19.75
N ARG A 77 3.60 4.56 -18.97
CA ARG A 77 2.84 3.51 -18.27
C ARG A 77 1.86 4.10 -17.26
N LYS A 78 2.26 5.11 -16.48
CA LYS A 78 1.36 5.82 -15.56
C LYS A 78 0.18 6.42 -16.30
N LYS A 79 0.42 7.12 -17.42
CA LYS A 79 -0.63 7.73 -18.22
C LYS A 79 -1.61 6.67 -18.77
N SER A 80 -1.08 5.58 -19.32
CA SER A 80 -1.89 4.46 -19.82
C SER A 80 -2.77 3.84 -18.73
N VAL A 81 -2.22 3.60 -17.53
CA VAL A 81 -2.99 3.06 -16.40
C VAL A 81 -4.09 4.04 -15.95
N GLN A 82 -3.79 5.34 -15.88
CA GLN A 82 -4.78 6.37 -15.53
C GLN A 82 -5.90 6.47 -16.58
N GLU A 83 -5.57 6.40 -17.86
CA GLU A 83 -6.55 6.37 -18.96
C GLU A 83 -7.42 5.11 -18.87
N MET A 84 -6.85 3.93 -18.61
CA MET A 84 -7.62 2.71 -18.44
C MET A 84 -8.58 2.75 -17.24
N PHE A 85 -8.17 3.33 -16.11
CA PHE A 85 -9.08 3.56 -14.97
C PHE A 85 -10.22 4.51 -15.33
N ARG A 86 -9.92 5.57 -16.09
CA ARG A 86 -10.94 6.51 -16.55
C ARG A 86 -11.90 5.87 -17.55
N ASP A 87 -11.39 5.12 -18.52
CA ASP A 87 -12.20 4.57 -19.62
C ASP A 87 -13.05 3.39 -19.18
N ARG A 88 -12.50 2.48 -18.37
CA ARG A 88 -13.24 1.32 -17.88
C ARG A 88 -14.16 1.65 -16.72
N MET A 89 -13.75 2.58 -15.85
CA MET A 89 -14.41 2.81 -14.56
C MET A 89 -14.92 4.22 -14.33
N GLY A 90 -14.60 5.18 -15.19
CA GLY A 90 -14.93 6.59 -14.97
C GLY A 90 -14.16 7.23 -13.82
N LEU A 91 -13.09 6.59 -13.32
CA LEU A 91 -12.37 7.02 -12.12
C LEU A 91 -11.08 7.79 -12.47
N LEU A 92 -10.86 8.90 -11.76
CA LEU A 92 -9.62 9.68 -11.86
C LEU A 92 -8.66 9.28 -10.75
N VAL A 93 -7.56 8.62 -11.13
CA VAL A 93 -6.59 8.06 -10.19
C VAL A 93 -5.28 8.85 -10.25
N ASP A 94 -4.69 9.18 -9.10
CA ASP A 94 -3.34 9.78 -8.98
C ASP A 94 -3.15 11.07 -9.81
N VAL A 95 -4.23 11.86 -9.91
CA VAL A 95 -4.25 13.19 -10.53
C VAL A 95 -4.10 14.26 -9.45
N VAL A 96 -3.12 15.15 -9.62
CA VAL A 96 -2.90 16.32 -8.77
C VAL A 96 -3.84 17.43 -9.23
N LYS A 97 -4.73 17.92 -8.36
CA LYS A 97 -5.53 19.11 -8.64
C LYS A 97 -4.73 20.34 -8.23
N VAL A 98 -4.58 21.34 -9.11
CA VAL A 98 -3.83 22.57 -8.78
C VAL A 98 -4.52 23.28 -7.62
N GLY A 99 -3.79 23.52 -6.53
CA GLY A 99 -4.28 24.22 -5.32
C GLY A 99 -4.91 23.32 -4.23
N TYR A 100 -5.10 22.03 -4.51
CA TYR A 100 -5.55 21.01 -3.55
C TYR A 100 -4.57 19.82 -3.60
N GLY A 101 -4.63 18.90 -2.64
CA GLY A 101 -3.85 17.66 -2.69
C GLY A 101 -4.18 16.79 -3.92
N THR A 102 -3.69 15.55 -3.92
CA THR A 102 -4.19 14.52 -4.84
C THR A 102 -5.71 14.35 -4.68
N THR A 103 -6.40 14.05 -5.77
CA THR A 103 -7.87 14.09 -5.86
C THR A 103 -8.59 13.26 -4.78
N ASN A 104 -9.67 13.81 -4.20
CA ASN A 104 -10.59 13.17 -3.21
C ASN A 104 -11.21 11.83 -3.67
N ASP A 105 -11.11 11.50 -4.96
CA ASP A 105 -11.55 10.22 -5.54
C ASP A 105 -10.64 9.05 -5.15
N GLY A 106 -9.55 9.33 -4.40
CA GLY A 106 -8.66 8.32 -3.84
C GLY A 106 -9.41 7.24 -3.08
N ASN A 107 -10.37 7.60 -2.21
CA ASN A 107 -11.12 6.62 -1.43
C ASN A 107 -12.03 5.72 -2.31
N ILE A 108 -12.71 6.30 -3.30
CA ILE A 108 -13.59 5.56 -4.23
C ILE A 108 -12.75 4.63 -5.10
N SER A 109 -11.64 5.14 -5.65
CA SER A 109 -10.72 4.37 -6.48
C SER A 109 -10.07 3.23 -5.71
N CYS A 110 -9.69 3.47 -4.45
CA CYS A 110 -9.18 2.44 -3.57
C CYS A 110 -10.21 1.35 -3.29
N ARG A 111 -11.45 1.73 -2.95
CA ARG A 111 -12.53 0.76 -2.68
C ARG A 111 -12.75 -0.15 -3.87
N PHE A 112 -12.95 0.47 -5.03
CA PHE A 112 -13.16 -0.26 -6.28
C PHE A 112 -12.01 -1.23 -6.56
N PHE A 113 -10.76 -0.77 -6.40
CA PHE A 113 -9.58 -1.56 -6.67
C PHE A 113 -9.54 -2.88 -5.87
N PHE A 114 -9.90 -2.81 -4.58
CA PHE A 114 -9.90 -3.99 -3.71
C PHE A 114 -11.20 -4.82 -3.81
N GLU A 115 -12.31 -4.23 -4.23
CA GLU A 115 -13.58 -4.92 -4.45
C GLU A 115 -13.63 -5.69 -5.78
N ASN A 116 -12.85 -5.24 -6.78
CA ASN A 116 -12.81 -5.84 -8.12
C ASN A 116 -11.38 -6.22 -8.52
N PRO A 117 -10.81 -7.29 -7.93
CA PRO A 117 -9.43 -7.70 -8.18
C PRO A 117 -9.14 -8.01 -9.66
N SER A 118 -10.07 -8.69 -10.35
CA SER A 118 -9.84 -9.12 -11.75
C SER A 118 -9.73 -7.92 -12.71
N GLU A 119 -10.61 -6.92 -12.60
CA GLU A 119 -10.50 -5.68 -13.38
C GLU A 119 -9.26 -4.88 -13.00
N SER A 120 -8.94 -4.82 -11.71
CA SER A 120 -7.76 -4.14 -11.20
C SER A 120 -6.47 -4.76 -11.74
N THR A 121 -6.39 -6.08 -11.81
CA THR A 121 -5.31 -6.81 -12.47
C THR A 121 -5.27 -6.53 -13.97
N ALA A 122 -6.41 -6.51 -14.67
CA ALA A 122 -6.46 -6.22 -16.08
C ALA A 122 -5.94 -4.80 -16.41
N ILE A 123 -6.23 -3.82 -15.55
CA ILE A 123 -5.77 -2.44 -15.71
C ILE A 123 -4.30 -2.29 -15.32
N THR A 124 -3.91 -2.80 -14.16
CA THR A 124 -2.59 -2.50 -13.57
C THR A 124 -1.50 -3.49 -13.96
N GLY A 125 -1.86 -4.73 -14.28
CA GLY A 125 -0.94 -5.86 -14.46
C GLY A 125 -0.42 -6.44 -13.15
N ILE A 126 -0.97 -6.05 -12.00
CA ILE A 126 -0.61 -6.63 -10.69
C ILE A 126 -1.27 -7.99 -10.52
N ASP A 127 -0.57 -8.91 -9.86
CA ASP A 127 -1.11 -10.24 -9.54
C ASP A 127 -2.45 -10.16 -8.79
N GLU A 128 -3.46 -10.84 -9.32
CA GLU A 128 -4.82 -10.82 -8.78
C GLU A 128 -4.89 -11.39 -7.36
N THR A 129 -4.09 -12.42 -7.08
CA THR A 129 -4.06 -13.06 -5.76
C THR A 129 -3.50 -12.08 -4.73
N LEU A 130 -2.46 -11.34 -5.08
CA LEU A 130 -1.92 -10.29 -4.21
C LEU A 130 -2.97 -9.21 -3.92
N ILE A 131 -3.73 -8.74 -4.93
CA ILE A 131 -4.80 -7.75 -4.70
C ILE A 131 -5.85 -8.31 -3.74
N LYS A 132 -6.25 -9.59 -3.90
CA LYS A 132 -7.19 -10.28 -3.00
C LYS A 132 -6.66 -10.39 -1.57
N ASP A 133 -5.39 -10.77 -1.41
CA ASP A 133 -4.74 -10.88 -0.11
C ASP A 133 -4.74 -9.51 0.63
N PHE A 134 -4.39 -8.42 -0.07
CA PHE A 134 -4.51 -7.06 0.48
C PHE A 134 -5.97 -6.69 0.81
N ALA A 135 -6.93 -7.04 -0.05
CA ALA A 135 -8.34 -6.76 0.18
C ALA A 135 -8.85 -7.44 1.47
N ILE A 136 -8.46 -8.69 1.72
CA ILE A 136 -8.84 -9.44 2.93
C ILE A 136 -8.25 -8.77 4.18
N LEU A 137 -6.95 -8.44 4.17
CA LEU A 137 -6.30 -7.75 5.29
C LEU A 137 -6.99 -6.42 5.60
N LEU A 138 -7.28 -5.63 4.58
CA LEU A 138 -7.95 -4.35 4.73
C LEU A 138 -9.39 -4.55 5.21
N GLN A 139 -10.15 -5.50 4.67
CA GLN A 139 -11.51 -5.77 5.15
C GLN A 139 -11.53 -6.16 6.63
N ALA A 140 -10.59 -7.00 7.09
CA ALA A 140 -10.48 -7.36 8.50
C ALA A 140 -10.25 -6.13 9.38
N VAL A 141 -9.29 -5.27 9.01
CA VAL A 141 -8.99 -4.01 9.72
C VAL A 141 -10.18 -3.05 9.74
N PHE A 142 -10.98 -3.00 8.67
CA PHE A 142 -12.16 -2.14 8.59
C PHE A 142 -13.42 -2.74 9.20
N SER A 143 -13.39 -4.02 9.57
CA SER A 143 -14.59 -4.75 9.96
C SER A 143 -15.18 -4.25 11.29
N GLY A 144 -14.34 -3.71 12.17
CA GLY A 144 -14.73 -3.30 13.52
C GLY A 144 -15.01 -4.46 14.47
N TYR A 145 -14.81 -5.71 14.02
CA TYR A 145 -14.97 -6.91 14.84
C TYR A 145 -13.64 -7.32 15.48
N GLU A 146 -13.72 -8.18 16.49
CA GLU A 146 -12.54 -8.86 17.01
C GLU A 146 -11.90 -9.73 15.92
N ILE A 147 -10.59 -9.57 15.74
CA ILE A 147 -9.80 -10.28 14.74
C ILE A 147 -8.99 -11.36 15.46
N ASP A 148 -9.00 -12.58 14.95
CA ASP A 148 -8.06 -13.62 15.38
C ASP A 148 -6.63 -13.19 14.99
N GLU A 149 -5.85 -12.82 16.00
CA GLU A 149 -4.49 -12.32 15.84
C GLU A 149 -3.58 -13.32 15.11
N ASN A 150 -3.70 -14.61 15.40
CA ASN A 150 -2.87 -15.65 14.79
C ASN A 150 -3.23 -15.83 13.32
N ALA A 151 -4.54 -15.89 13.01
CA ALA A 151 -5.01 -16.01 11.63
C ALA A 151 -4.61 -14.79 10.79
N PHE A 152 -4.80 -13.59 11.33
CA PHE A 152 -4.43 -12.34 10.65
C PHE A 152 -2.92 -12.25 10.42
N LYS A 153 -2.11 -12.53 11.44
CA LYS A 153 -0.65 -12.53 11.32
C LYS A 153 -0.16 -13.52 10.27
N ASN A 154 -0.69 -14.75 10.28
CA ASN A 154 -0.35 -15.76 9.28
C ASN A 154 -0.71 -15.30 7.85
N HIS A 155 -1.88 -14.69 7.67
CA HIS A 155 -2.30 -14.18 6.36
C HIS A 155 -1.41 -13.00 5.91
N ALA A 156 -1.09 -12.07 6.82
CA ALA A 156 -0.20 -10.94 6.55
C ALA A 156 1.22 -11.42 6.16
N THR A 157 1.78 -12.41 6.87
CA THR A 157 3.08 -12.99 6.54
C THR A 157 3.08 -13.65 5.15
N ARG A 158 2.05 -14.44 4.82
CA ARG A 158 1.94 -15.07 3.48
C ARG A 158 1.79 -14.03 2.37
N THR A 159 1.06 -12.95 2.64
CA THR A 159 0.91 -11.81 1.72
C THR A 159 2.25 -11.13 1.47
N LEU A 160 3.03 -10.91 2.55
CA LEU A 160 4.37 -10.35 2.44
C LEU A 160 5.31 -11.24 1.62
N GLU A 161 5.30 -12.54 1.87
CA GLU A 161 6.14 -13.48 1.12
C GLU A 161 5.78 -13.50 -0.37
N ARG A 162 4.48 -13.54 -0.70
CA ARG A 162 4.01 -13.42 -2.08
C ARG A 162 4.48 -12.12 -2.70
N TYR A 163 4.32 -11.01 -1.99
CA TYR A 163 4.75 -9.70 -2.44
C TYR A 163 6.26 -9.67 -2.77
N LEU A 164 7.09 -10.15 -1.84
CA LEU A 164 8.55 -10.14 -1.99
C LEU A 164 9.00 -11.05 -3.15
N ASN A 165 8.29 -12.14 -3.40
CA ASN A 165 8.56 -13.03 -4.53
C ASN A 165 8.18 -12.41 -5.88
N LEU A 166 7.04 -11.71 -5.96
CA LEU A 166 6.55 -11.10 -7.21
C LEU A 166 7.28 -9.80 -7.55
N TYR A 167 7.56 -8.97 -6.55
CA TYR A 167 8.09 -7.61 -6.72
C TYR A 167 9.34 -7.36 -5.86
N PRO A 168 10.38 -8.22 -5.90
CA PRO A 168 11.57 -8.09 -5.04
C PRO A 168 12.32 -6.76 -5.26
N TRP A 169 12.18 -6.20 -6.46
CA TRP A 169 12.81 -4.97 -6.90
C TRP A 169 12.13 -3.70 -6.39
N TYR A 170 10.92 -3.79 -5.81
CA TYR A 170 10.20 -2.65 -5.27
C TYR A 170 10.13 -2.73 -3.75
N CYS A 171 10.62 -1.69 -3.07
CA CYS A 171 10.54 -1.60 -1.62
C CYS A 171 9.13 -1.23 -1.18
N ILE A 172 8.47 -2.11 -0.41
CA ILE A 172 7.22 -1.75 0.27
C ILE A 172 7.51 -0.76 1.40
N GLY A 173 6.62 0.20 1.59
CA GLY A 173 6.58 0.97 2.84
C GLY A 173 6.10 0.06 3.98
N HIS A 174 6.99 -0.31 4.90
CA HIS A 174 6.79 -1.30 5.97
C HIS A 174 5.51 -1.17 6.83
N ARG A 175 4.87 0.00 6.87
CA ARG A 175 3.68 0.27 7.71
C ARG A 175 2.47 -0.61 7.38
N ILE A 176 2.33 -1.03 6.12
CA ILE A 176 1.06 -1.59 5.61
C ILE A 176 0.89 -3.08 5.90
N ILE A 177 1.98 -3.87 5.84
CA ILE A 177 1.87 -5.34 5.96
C ILE A 177 2.36 -5.86 7.32
N ASN A 178 3.44 -5.30 7.89
CA ASN A 178 4.04 -5.84 9.11
C ASN A 178 3.47 -5.30 10.42
N HIS A 179 2.94 -4.08 10.42
CA HIS A 179 2.35 -3.47 11.63
C HIS A 179 0.83 -3.31 11.57
N ALA A 180 0.17 -3.85 10.54
CA ALA A 180 -1.29 -3.94 10.50
C ALA A 180 -1.87 -4.91 11.57
N ILE A 181 -1.02 -5.58 12.35
CA ILE A 181 -1.35 -6.56 13.39
C ILE A 181 -1.93 -5.92 14.67
N LEU A 182 -1.85 -4.59 14.83
CA LEU A 182 -2.34 -3.97 16.05
C LEU A 182 -3.88 -3.78 16.01
N PRO A 183 -4.59 -3.94 17.14
CA PRO A 183 -6.05 -3.91 17.18
C PRO A 183 -6.57 -2.52 16.81
N ILE A 184 -7.04 -2.41 15.57
CA ILE A 184 -7.55 -1.17 14.98
C ILE A 184 -9.07 -1.25 14.99
N GLY A 185 -9.65 -0.83 16.11
CA GLY A 185 -11.11 -0.75 16.26
C GLY A 185 -11.58 0.23 17.32
N GLN A 186 -10.68 0.91 18.04
CA GLN A 186 -11.07 1.75 19.18
C GLN A 186 -10.67 3.23 19.08
N PHE A 187 -9.89 3.62 18.06
CA PHE A 187 -9.52 5.02 17.85
C PHE A 187 -9.49 5.33 16.35
N THR A 188 -10.66 5.63 15.78
CA THR A 188 -10.74 6.14 14.40
C THR A 188 -10.79 7.66 14.42
N GLU A 189 -9.78 8.31 13.81
CA GLU A 189 -9.82 9.73 13.38
C GLU A 189 -10.96 10.01 12.39
N ASP A 190 -11.66 8.98 11.91
CA ASP A 190 -12.84 9.07 11.03
C ASP A 190 -13.95 10.00 11.58
N ALA A 191 -13.91 10.34 12.88
CA ALA A 191 -14.81 11.32 13.50
C ALA A 191 -14.51 12.79 13.17
N GLN A 192 -13.34 13.11 12.59
CA GLN A 192 -12.94 14.50 12.27
C GLN A 192 -12.87 14.83 10.77
N GLU A 193 -12.95 13.83 9.89
CA GLU A 193 -12.92 14.03 8.43
C GLU A 193 -14.30 13.95 7.74
N CYS A 194 -15.39 13.98 8.52
CA CYS A 194 -16.76 14.16 8.02
C CYS A 194 -17.22 15.63 8.13
#